data_AF-A0A8B1NPA7-F1
#
_entry.id   AF-A0A8B1NPA7-F1
#
_cell.length_a   1.000
_cell.length_b   1.000
_cell.length_c   1.000
_cell.angle_alpha   90.00
_cell.angle_beta   90.00
_cell.angle_gamma   90.00
#
_symmetry.space_group_name_H-M   'P 1'
#
loop_
_entity.id
_entity.type
_entity.pdbx_description
1 polymer ?
#
loop_
_entity_poly.entity_id
_entity_poly.type
_entity_poly.pdbx_seq_one_letter_code
_entity_poly.pdbx_strand_id
1 'polypeptide(L)'
;MHGLETLTMSPYQAGWRLRVVPSIGHVPVRKVTRRVVNRALHCWIADECGLSTVKNSLAVLVRVLEQAVRDGVLDANPARVAGWQQEYQRAQSERTTPRALALPDVQTLERLAASLVQRSSDGHEGWGDVVRFAAWTGTRFSEVSALQAQDVDVSTWTWHVQRFTVSEPDGLGDRACRGRHQRVVPLRPAARELAAARLESVRHLPHARLFTGPDGSRFTAAVLRDTTRWDDVVAELGHEYLRRQDLRHTGLTWMADAGLPLPLLCGASGRPLEDARRYLPPDRHPLPAQSHGEPPASPAPARTPGGGRTLFLQRPQR
;
A
#
# COMPACT_ATOMS: atom_id res chain seq x y z
N MET A 1 -31.11 3.51 -0.72
CA MET A 1 -29.94 2.65 -0.46
C MET A 1 -29.73 2.57 1.05
N HIS A 2 -30.53 1.78 1.77
CA HIS A 2 -30.39 1.60 3.22
C HIS A 2 -29.47 0.39 3.49
N GLY A 3 -28.62 0.46 4.51
CA GLY A 3 -27.79 -0.67 4.97
C GLY A 3 -26.32 -0.71 4.49
N LEU A 4 -25.77 0.38 3.95
CA LEU A 4 -24.33 0.51 3.65
C LEU A 4 -23.72 1.60 4.52
N GLU A 5 -22.51 1.37 5.05
CA GLU A 5 -21.75 2.40 5.77
C GLU A 5 -21.52 3.64 4.86
N THR A 6 -21.59 4.84 5.44
CA THR A 6 -21.55 6.15 4.75
C THR A 6 -20.34 6.31 3.81
N LEU A 7 -19.17 5.78 4.20
CA LEU A 7 -17.94 5.78 3.40
C LEU A 7 -18.03 4.89 2.16
N THR A 8 -18.84 3.83 2.20
CA THR A 8 -19.11 2.98 1.04
C THR A 8 -20.03 3.71 0.06
N MET A 9 -20.89 4.62 0.54
CA MET A 9 -21.83 5.37 -0.30
C MET A 9 -21.18 6.48 -1.13
N SER A 10 -20.20 7.20 -0.58
CA SER A 10 -19.58 8.35 -1.26
C SER A 10 -19.00 7.99 -2.65
N PRO A 11 -18.21 6.90 -2.81
CA PRO A 11 -17.71 6.49 -4.13
C PRO A 11 -18.82 6.06 -5.10
N TYR A 12 -19.91 5.46 -4.60
CA TYR A 12 -21.06 5.09 -5.43
C TYR A 12 -21.84 6.32 -5.88
N GLN A 13 -22.03 7.31 -5.02
CA GLN A 13 -22.70 8.57 -5.37
C GLN A 13 -21.89 9.37 -6.38
N ALA A 14 -20.56 9.44 -6.21
CA ALA A 14 -19.66 10.01 -7.20
C ALA A 14 -19.70 9.24 -8.52
N GLY A 15 -19.72 7.90 -8.46
CA GLY A 15 -19.92 7.03 -9.62
C GLY A 15 -21.22 7.32 -10.36
N TRP A 16 -22.30 7.48 -9.61
CA TRP A 16 -23.62 7.80 -10.14
C TRP A 16 -23.64 9.17 -10.83
N ARG A 17 -23.25 10.23 -10.09
CA ARG A 17 -23.33 11.62 -10.54
C ARG A 17 -22.39 11.94 -11.70
N LEU A 18 -21.15 11.46 -11.65
CA LEU A 18 -20.11 11.88 -12.60
C LEU A 18 -20.02 10.96 -13.82
N ARG A 19 -20.62 9.76 -13.78
CA ARG A 19 -20.45 8.76 -14.86
C ARG A 19 -21.76 8.13 -15.28
N VAL A 20 -22.48 7.49 -14.36
CA VAL A 20 -23.70 6.76 -14.73
C VAL A 20 -24.76 7.70 -15.31
N VAL A 21 -25.10 8.79 -14.62
CA VAL A 21 -26.11 9.74 -15.10
C VAL A 21 -25.69 10.41 -16.41
N PRO A 22 -24.46 10.96 -16.55
CA PRO A 22 -24.02 11.53 -17.82
C PRO A 22 -24.02 10.53 -18.99
N SER A 23 -23.58 9.29 -18.76
CA SER A 23 -23.43 8.32 -19.86
C SER A 23 -24.73 7.63 -20.26
N ILE A 24 -25.61 7.32 -19.30
CA ILE A 24 -26.80 6.50 -19.57
C ILE A 24 -28.08 7.01 -18.91
N GLY A 25 -28.05 8.10 -18.15
CA GLY A 25 -29.22 8.63 -17.44
C GLY A 25 -30.35 9.11 -18.37
N HIS A 26 -30.03 9.41 -19.63
CA HIS A 26 -31.00 9.77 -20.66
C HIS A 26 -31.65 8.56 -21.35
N VAL A 27 -31.18 7.33 -21.08
CA VAL A 27 -31.71 6.10 -21.69
C VAL A 27 -32.85 5.56 -20.82
N PRO A 28 -34.07 5.35 -21.37
CA PRO A 28 -35.15 4.73 -20.61
C PRO A 28 -34.74 3.36 -20.07
N VAL A 29 -35.08 3.03 -18.82
CA VAL A 29 -34.64 1.79 -18.15
C VAL A 29 -34.90 0.54 -18.99
N ARG A 30 -36.08 0.43 -19.61
CA ARG A 30 -36.47 -0.68 -20.50
C ARG A 30 -35.61 -0.82 -21.77
N LYS A 31 -34.91 0.24 -22.18
CA LYS A 31 -34.01 0.27 -23.34
C LYS A 31 -32.54 0.15 -22.94
N VAL A 32 -32.22 0.02 -21.65
CA VAL A 32 -30.86 -0.22 -21.21
C VAL A 32 -30.48 -1.66 -21.56
N THR A 33 -29.58 -1.82 -22.52
CA THR A 33 -29.07 -3.13 -22.96
C THR A 33 -27.63 -3.33 -22.52
N ARG A 34 -27.13 -4.57 -22.57
CA ARG A 34 -25.71 -4.88 -22.30
C ARG A 34 -24.78 -4.04 -23.19
N ARG A 35 -25.17 -3.79 -24.44
CA ARG A 35 -24.39 -2.97 -25.39
C ARG A 35 -24.28 -1.51 -24.93
N VAL A 36 -25.36 -0.93 -24.38
CA VAL A 36 -25.35 0.43 -23.82
C VAL A 36 -24.40 0.51 -22.63
N VAL A 37 -24.47 -0.48 -21.71
CA VAL A 37 -23.60 -0.52 -20.53
C VAL A 37 -22.13 -0.73 -20.93
N ASN A 38 -21.84 -1.64 -21.86
CA ASN A 38 -20.49 -1.88 -22.35
C ASN A 38 -19.91 -0.63 -23.03
N ARG A 39 -20.71 0.10 -23.82
CA ARG A 39 -20.27 1.37 -24.41
C ARG A 39 -19.90 2.40 -23.34
N ALA A 40 -20.74 2.58 -22.33
CA ALA A 40 -20.44 3.50 -21.22
C ALA A 40 -19.18 3.10 -20.47
N LEU A 41 -19.02 1.80 -20.18
CA LEU A 41 -17.81 1.23 -19.58
C LEU A 41 -16.56 1.53 -20.41
N HIS A 42 -16.59 1.29 -21.73
CA HIS A 42 -15.45 1.58 -22.61
C HIS A 42 -15.15 3.07 -22.67
N CYS A 43 -16.17 3.94 -22.68
CA CYS A 43 -15.95 5.38 -22.57
C CYS A 43 -15.23 5.74 -21.27
N TRP A 44 -15.65 5.22 -20.11
CA TRP A 44 -14.95 5.50 -18.85
C TRP A 44 -13.50 5.01 -18.86
N ILE A 45 -13.23 3.88 -19.52
CA ILE A 45 -11.87 3.35 -19.69
C ILE A 45 -11.04 4.23 -20.63
N ALA A 46 -11.64 4.71 -21.71
CA ALA A 46 -11.02 5.63 -22.67
C ALA A 46 -10.75 7.01 -22.05
N ASP A 47 -11.64 7.47 -21.17
CA ASP A 47 -11.49 8.67 -20.33
C ASP A 47 -10.52 8.44 -19.15
N GLU A 48 -9.73 7.37 -19.21
CA GLU A 48 -8.67 7.01 -18.26
C GLU A 48 -9.14 6.88 -16.79
N CYS A 49 -10.42 6.58 -16.56
CA CYS A 49 -10.90 6.36 -15.20
C CYS A 49 -10.17 5.18 -14.54
N GLY A 50 -9.74 5.39 -13.29
CA GLY A 50 -9.09 4.35 -12.49
C GLY A 50 -9.99 3.12 -12.25
N LEU A 51 -9.40 1.95 -12.01
CA LEU A 51 -10.11 0.67 -11.84
C LEU A 51 -11.22 0.75 -10.78
N SER A 52 -10.88 1.30 -9.61
CA SER A 52 -11.82 1.47 -8.50
C SER A 52 -12.97 2.39 -8.87
N THR A 53 -12.68 3.43 -9.65
CA THR A 53 -13.65 4.41 -10.15
C THR A 53 -14.64 3.76 -11.10
N VAL A 54 -14.14 2.98 -12.07
CA VAL A 54 -14.97 2.20 -12.99
C VAL A 54 -15.79 1.16 -12.22
N LYS A 55 -15.16 0.41 -11.30
CA LYS A 55 -15.81 -0.59 -10.45
C LYS A 55 -16.97 -0.01 -9.65
N ASN A 56 -16.74 1.12 -8.97
CA ASN A 56 -17.76 1.75 -8.13
C ASN A 56 -18.92 2.32 -8.97
N SER A 57 -18.61 2.87 -10.14
CA SER A 57 -19.61 3.39 -11.08
C SER A 57 -20.47 2.26 -11.66
N LEU A 58 -19.86 1.11 -12.00
CA LEU A 58 -20.59 -0.06 -12.45
C LEU A 58 -21.40 -0.69 -11.30
N ALA A 59 -20.85 -0.78 -10.09
CA ALA A 59 -21.52 -1.38 -8.94
C ALA A 59 -22.80 -0.63 -8.55
N VAL A 60 -22.81 0.71 -8.60
CA VAL A 60 -24.03 1.47 -8.34
C VAL A 60 -25.08 1.24 -9.42
N LEU A 61 -24.67 1.18 -10.70
CA LEU A 61 -25.56 0.87 -11.81
C LEU A 61 -26.17 -0.53 -11.68
N VAL A 62 -25.35 -1.54 -11.33
CA VAL A 62 -25.83 -2.90 -11.07
C VAL A 62 -26.93 -2.90 -10.01
N ARG A 63 -26.73 -2.21 -8.88
CA ARG A 63 -27.74 -2.16 -7.81
C ARG A 63 -29.05 -1.49 -8.24
N VAL A 64 -28.97 -0.41 -9.04
CA VAL A 64 -30.16 0.26 -9.56
C VAL A 64 -30.94 -0.65 -10.51
N LEU A 65 -30.24 -1.32 -11.44
CA LEU A 65 -30.90 -2.22 -12.38
C LEU A 65 -31.34 -3.55 -11.76
N GLU A 66 -30.72 -3.98 -10.66
CA GLU A 66 -31.26 -5.09 -9.85
C GLU A 66 -32.64 -4.75 -9.29
N GLN A 67 -32.88 -3.50 -8.87
CA GLN A 67 -34.20 -3.09 -8.43
C GLN A 67 -35.21 -3.14 -9.58
N ALA A 68 -34.85 -2.65 -10.76
CA ALA A 68 -35.70 -2.74 -11.94
C ALA A 68 -36.05 -4.19 -12.34
N VAL A 69 -35.16 -5.14 -12.09
CA VAL A 69 -35.46 -6.58 -12.29
C VAL A 69 -36.43 -7.09 -11.23
N ARG A 70 -36.24 -6.75 -9.95
CA ARG A 70 -37.18 -7.12 -8.87
C ARG A 70 -38.59 -6.59 -9.13
N ASP A 71 -38.68 -5.39 -9.71
CA ASP A 71 -39.95 -4.72 -10.02
C ASP A 71 -40.56 -5.18 -11.36
N GLY A 72 -39.94 -6.16 -12.05
CA GLY A 72 -40.44 -6.69 -13.33
C GLY A 72 -40.33 -5.73 -14.51
N VAL A 73 -39.55 -4.65 -14.40
CA VAL A 73 -39.29 -3.70 -15.49
C VAL A 73 -38.29 -4.27 -16.50
N LEU A 74 -37.37 -5.13 -16.03
CA LEU A 74 -36.36 -5.82 -16.83
C LEU A 74 -36.36 -7.31 -16.49
N ASP A 75 -36.18 -8.17 -17.50
CA ASP A 75 -36.07 -9.63 -17.29
C ASP A 75 -34.72 -10.03 -16.68
N ALA A 76 -33.67 -9.27 -17.01
CA ALA A 76 -32.32 -9.52 -16.52
C ALA A 76 -31.53 -8.22 -16.39
N ASN A 77 -30.53 -8.21 -15.51
CA ASN A 77 -29.71 -7.02 -15.30
C ASN A 77 -28.60 -6.91 -16.37
N PRO A 78 -28.67 -5.93 -17.29
CA PRO A 78 -27.68 -5.76 -18.35
C PRO A 78 -26.33 -5.22 -17.86
N ALA A 79 -26.26 -4.68 -16.64
CA ALA A 79 -25.02 -4.17 -16.05
C ALA A 79 -24.15 -5.25 -15.37
N ARG A 80 -24.62 -6.50 -15.31
CA ARG A 80 -23.77 -7.64 -14.97
C ARG A 80 -22.88 -8.00 -16.17
N VAL A 81 -21.87 -7.18 -16.40
CA VAL A 81 -20.84 -7.44 -17.41
C VAL A 81 -19.84 -8.43 -16.81
N ALA A 82 -19.62 -9.56 -17.47
CA ALA A 82 -18.58 -10.51 -17.10
C ALA A 82 -17.28 -10.14 -17.82
N GLY A 83 -16.12 -10.41 -17.22
CA GLY A 83 -14.82 -10.25 -17.90
C GLY A 83 -14.32 -8.81 -18.06
N TRP A 84 -15.13 -7.77 -17.77
CA TRP A 84 -14.69 -6.38 -17.93
C TRP A 84 -13.45 -6.01 -17.10
N GLN A 85 -13.21 -6.68 -15.96
CA GLN A 85 -11.98 -6.45 -15.21
C GLN A 85 -10.75 -6.94 -15.98
N GLN A 86 -10.86 -8.03 -16.75
CA GLN A 86 -9.77 -8.52 -17.60
C GLN A 86 -9.56 -7.58 -18.79
N GLU A 87 -10.63 -7.00 -19.36
CA GLU A 87 -10.52 -5.98 -20.42
C GLU A 87 -9.86 -4.70 -19.90
N TYR A 88 -10.29 -4.21 -18.73
CA TYR A 88 -9.65 -3.09 -18.04
C TYR A 88 -8.18 -3.40 -17.76
N GLN A 89 -7.90 -4.61 -17.26
CA GLN A 89 -6.54 -5.05 -17.00
C GLN A 89 -5.75 -5.11 -18.30
N ARG A 90 -6.19 -5.74 -19.39
CA ARG A 90 -5.46 -5.77 -20.66
C ARG A 90 -5.12 -4.36 -21.15
N ALA A 91 -6.12 -3.46 -21.17
CA ALA A 91 -5.94 -2.07 -21.56
C ALA A 91 -4.95 -1.28 -20.68
N GLN A 92 -4.72 -1.71 -19.43
CA GLN A 92 -3.79 -1.05 -18.49
C GLN A 92 -2.47 -1.80 -18.31
N SER A 93 -2.46 -3.12 -18.49
CA SER A 93 -1.31 -4.02 -18.36
C SER A 93 -0.32 -3.79 -19.49
N GLU A 94 -0.84 -3.45 -20.67
CA GLU A 94 -0.05 -2.97 -21.80
C GLU A 94 0.62 -1.61 -21.51
N ARG A 95 0.22 -0.90 -20.43
CA ARG A 95 0.59 0.50 -20.22
C ARG A 95 1.59 0.77 -19.09
N THR A 96 1.64 0.00 -17.98
CA THR A 96 2.64 0.29 -16.92
C THR A 96 2.88 -0.86 -15.93
N THR A 97 4.14 -1.24 -15.68
CA THR A 97 4.52 -2.13 -14.58
C THR A 97 4.54 -1.35 -13.25
N PRO A 98 4.26 -1.96 -12.07
CA PRO A 98 4.34 -1.27 -10.78
C PRO A 98 5.70 -0.62 -10.52
N ARG A 99 6.75 -1.19 -11.11
CA ARG A 99 8.12 -0.72 -11.05
C ARG A 99 8.35 0.56 -11.87
N ALA A 100 7.68 0.70 -13.02
CA ALA A 100 7.70 1.93 -13.81
C ALA A 100 6.98 3.11 -13.13
N LEU A 101 6.20 2.83 -12.07
CA LEU A 101 5.58 3.85 -11.21
C LEU A 101 6.45 4.21 -9.99
N ALA A 102 7.63 3.61 -9.83
CA ALA A 102 8.54 3.96 -8.76
C ALA A 102 9.33 5.23 -9.10
N LEU A 103 9.70 6.00 -8.08
CA LEU A 103 10.77 6.98 -8.25
C LEU A 103 12.09 6.26 -8.55
N PRO A 104 12.94 6.84 -9.42
CA PRO A 104 14.18 6.19 -9.85
C PRO A 104 15.20 6.07 -8.71
N ASP A 105 15.29 7.08 -7.84
CA ASP A 105 16.32 7.15 -6.80
C ASP A 105 15.92 8.03 -5.60
N VAL A 106 16.78 8.01 -4.58
CA VAL A 106 16.61 8.78 -3.35
C VAL A 106 16.75 10.29 -3.60
N GLN A 107 17.61 10.72 -4.52
CA GLN A 107 17.77 12.16 -4.82
C GLN A 107 16.48 12.77 -5.37
N THR A 108 15.75 12.01 -6.17
CA THR A 108 14.45 12.38 -6.73
C THR A 108 13.39 12.48 -5.62
N LEU A 109 13.39 11.52 -4.68
CA LEU A 109 12.53 11.61 -3.50
C LEU A 109 12.84 12.84 -2.64
N GLU A 110 14.10 13.15 -2.41
CA GLU A 110 14.51 14.33 -1.65
C GLU A 110 14.08 15.62 -2.33
N ARG A 111 14.26 15.72 -3.66
CA ARG A 111 13.80 16.86 -4.45
C ARG A 111 12.28 17.01 -4.37
N LEU A 112 11.54 15.91 -4.54
CA LEU A 112 10.09 15.90 -4.42
C LEU A 112 9.66 16.39 -3.02
N ALA A 113 10.21 15.82 -1.96
CA ALA A 113 9.88 16.19 -0.58
C ALA A 113 10.17 17.67 -0.31
N ALA A 114 11.33 18.19 -0.75
CA ALA A 114 11.69 19.59 -0.60
C ALA A 114 10.76 20.53 -1.40
N SER A 115 10.46 20.20 -2.66
CA SER A 115 9.55 21.00 -3.50
C SER A 115 8.12 21.02 -2.94
N LEU A 116 7.63 19.91 -2.40
CA LEU A 116 6.30 19.84 -1.77
C LEU A 116 6.22 20.72 -0.51
N VAL A 117 7.26 20.71 0.33
CA VAL A 117 7.33 21.61 1.50
C VAL A 117 7.40 23.07 1.06
N GLN A 118 8.24 23.39 0.08
CA GLN A 118 8.37 24.76 -0.44
C GLN A 118 7.07 25.30 -1.05
N ARG A 119 6.30 24.44 -1.73
CA ARG A 119 5.00 24.80 -2.32
C ARG A 119 3.84 24.74 -1.32
N SER A 120 4.06 24.14 -0.15
CA SER A 120 3.02 24.01 0.85
C SER A 120 2.54 25.39 1.32
N SER A 121 1.22 25.56 1.44
CA SER A 121 0.66 26.83 1.89
C SER A 121 0.96 27.14 3.37
N ASP A 122 1.32 26.14 4.15
CA ASP A 122 1.62 26.23 5.59
C ASP A 122 3.12 26.19 5.92
N GLY A 123 3.98 25.85 4.95
CA GLY A 123 5.44 25.73 5.16
C GLY A 123 5.84 24.59 6.09
N HIS A 124 4.96 23.63 6.39
CA HIS A 124 5.21 22.60 7.40
C HIS A 124 6.19 21.54 6.91
N GLU A 125 7.39 21.52 7.48
CA GLU A 125 8.46 20.57 7.12
C GLU A 125 8.04 19.10 7.30
N GLY A 126 7.10 18.83 8.22
CA GLY A 126 6.56 17.49 8.45
C GLY A 126 5.94 16.85 7.21
N TRP A 127 5.50 17.62 6.21
CA TRP A 127 5.04 17.07 4.94
C TRP A 127 6.13 16.32 4.18
N GLY A 128 7.35 16.85 4.15
CA GLY A 128 8.49 16.19 3.52
C GLY A 128 8.81 14.85 4.18
N ASP A 129 8.71 14.80 5.50
CA ASP A 129 8.96 13.58 6.27
C ASP A 129 7.88 12.51 6.08
N VAL A 130 6.61 12.92 5.97
CA VAL A 130 5.52 12.01 5.61
C VAL A 130 5.77 11.38 4.25
N VAL A 131 6.22 12.19 3.27
CA VAL A 131 6.54 11.77 1.91
C VAL A 131 7.71 10.77 1.90
N ARG A 132 8.81 11.11 2.58
CA ARG A 132 9.98 10.23 2.74
C ARG A 132 9.62 8.90 3.41
N PHE A 133 8.92 8.97 4.55
CA PHE A 133 8.55 7.78 5.30
C PHE A 133 7.62 6.87 4.51
N ALA A 134 6.62 7.43 3.81
CA ALA A 134 5.75 6.67 2.92
C ALA A 134 6.53 5.99 1.78
N ALA A 135 7.51 6.69 1.19
CA ALA A 135 8.38 6.12 0.16
C ALA A 135 9.27 5.01 0.68
N TRP A 136 9.90 5.13 1.85
CA TRP A 136 10.80 4.08 2.33
C TRP A 136 10.06 2.82 2.81
N THR A 137 8.85 3.00 3.33
CA THR A 137 8.02 1.93 3.93
C THR A 137 6.98 1.35 2.96
N GLY A 138 6.77 1.97 1.79
CA GLY A 138 5.75 1.52 0.84
C GLY A 138 4.33 1.56 1.42
N THR A 139 4.07 2.45 2.38
CA THR A 139 2.75 2.58 3.03
C THR A 139 1.93 3.69 2.40
N ARG A 140 0.63 3.72 2.71
CA ARG A 140 -0.26 4.81 2.26
C ARG A 140 -0.16 5.98 3.23
N PHE A 141 -0.36 7.20 2.76
CA PHE A 141 -0.39 8.39 3.62
C PHE A 141 -1.42 8.27 4.76
N SER A 142 -2.56 7.63 4.53
CA SER A 142 -3.54 7.37 5.60
C SER A 142 -3.05 6.43 6.68
N GLU A 143 -2.17 5.47 6.35
CA GLU A 143 -1.53 4.58 7.32
C GLU A 143 -0.44 5.35 8.10
N VAL A 144 0.35 6.18 7.41
CA VAL A 144 1.36 7.06 8.05
C VAL A 144 0.70 8.05 9.02
N SER A 145 -0.42 8.67 8.62
CA SER A 145 -1.21 9.57 9.47
C SER A 145 -1.70 8.88 10.74
N ALA A 146 -1.99 7.58 10.68
CA ALA A 146 -2.48 6.78 11.80
C ALA A 146 -1.40 6.07 12.63
N LEU A 147 -0.13 6.23 12.27
CA LEU A 147 0.99 5.58 12.94
C LEU A 147 1.20 6.16 14.34
N GLN A 148 1.08 5.31 15.35
CA GLN A 148 1.34 5.65 16.75
C GLN A 148 2.68 5.09 17.21
N ALA A 149 3.29 5.70 18.23
CA ALA A 149 4.57 5.25 18.79
C ALA A 149 4.59 3.75 19.15
N GLN A 150 3.52 3.25 19.78
CA GLN A 150 3.37 1.84 20.16
C GLN A 150 3.33 0.84 18.98
N ASP A 151 3.09 1.32 17.76
CA ASP A 151 3.02 0.45 16.59
C ASP A 151 4.41 0.07 16.05
N VAL A 152 5.47 0.71 16.55
CA VAL A 152 6.85 0.43 16.15
C VAL A 152 7.54 -0.40 17.22
N ASP A 153 7.97 -1.60 16.83
CA ASP A 153 8.89 -2.40 17.64
C ASP A 153 10.32 -1.95 17.33
N VAL A 154 10.93 -1.24 18.28
CA VAL A 154 12.30 -0.72 18.18
C VAL A 154 13.37 -1.80 18.30
N SER A 155 13.05 -2.99 18.83
CA SER A 155 14.00 -4.10 18.95
C SER A 155 14.23 -4.78 17.60
N THR A 156 13.17 -4.92 16.81
CA THR A 156 13.20 -5.51 15.47
C THR A 156 13.20 -4.46 14.35
N TRP A 157 12.99 -3.19 14.70
CA TRP A 157 12.74 -2.08 13.76
C TRP A 157 11.66 -2.43 12.75
N THR A 158 10.51 -2.86 13.25
CA THR A 158 9.34 -3.18 12.44
C THR A 158 8.15 -2.33 12.84
N TRP A 159 7.33 -1.94 11.86
CA TRP A 159 6.08 -1.24 12.09
C TRP A 159 4.90 -2.19 11.86
N HIS A 160 4.08 -2.37 12.88
CA HIS A 160 2.82 -3.08 12.82
C HIS A 160 1.72 -2.13 12.31
N VAL A 161 1.42 -2.23 11.01
CA VAL A 161 0.36 -1.40 10.39
C VAL A 161 -1.00 -1.92 10.82
N GLN A 162 -1.61 -1.28 11.81
CA GLN A 162 -2.87 -1.72 12.41
C GLN A 162 -4.07 -0.84 12.05
N ARG A 163 -3.83 0.41 11.65
CA ARG A 163 -4.86 1.43 11.47
C ARG A 163 -4.55 2.38 10.33
N PHE A 164 -5.58 3.09 9.89
CA PHE A 164 -5.47 4.14 8.89
C PHE A 164 -6.50 5.24 9.15
N THR A 165 -6.13 6.48 8.86
CA THR A 165 -7.00 7.65 9.03
C THR A 165 -7.94 7.79 7.84
N VAL A 166 -9.21 8.08 8.13
CA VAL A 166 -10.28 8.29 7.15
C VAL A 166 -11.08 9.54 7.50
N SER A 167 -11.75 10.11 6.50
CA SER A 167 -12.77 11.14 6.72
C SER A 167 -14.08 10.48 7.13
N GLU A 168 -14.63 10.89 8.26
CA GLU A 168 -15.93 10.49 8.79
C GLU A 168 -16.83 11.74 8.91
N PRO A 169 -18.15 11.59 9.10
CA PRO A 169 -19.06 12.73 9.21
C PRO A 169 -18.66 13.76 10.27
N ASP A 170 -18.11 13.29 11.39
CA ASP A 170 -17.70 14.14 12.53
C ASP A 170 -16.23 14.58 12.46
N GLY A 171 -15.57 14.40 11.31
CA GLY A 171 -14.17 14.76 11.09
C GLY A 171 -13.28 13.55 10.83
N LEU A 172 -11.98 13.68 11.11
CA LEU A 172 -11.02 12.60 10.82
C LEU A 172 -10.98 11.57 11.95
N GLY A 173 -11.22 10.31 11.59
CA GLY A 173 -11.19 9.16 12.49
C GLY A 173 -10.15 8.13 12.06
N ASP A 174 -9.75 7.25 12.98
CA ASP A 174 -8.91 6.09 12.66
C ASP A 174 -9.77 4.84 12.60
N ARG A 175 -9.55 4.02 11.57
CA ARG A 175 -10.16 2.69 11.48
C ARG A 175 -9.10 1.61 11.52
N ALA A 176 -9.45 0.49 12.14
CA ALA A 176 -8.62 -0.70 12.12
C ALA A 176 -8.51 -1.25 10.69
N CYS A 177 -7.29 -1.59 10.28
CA CYS A 177 -7.04 -2.43 9.12
C CYS A 177 -7.72 -3.78 9.32
N ARG A 178 -8.04 -4.49 8.23
CA ARG A 178 -8.62 -5.84 8.27
C ARG A 178 -7.88 -6.79 7.34
N GLY A 179 -7.79 -8.06 7.74
CA GLY A 179 -7.14 -9.12 6.96
C GLY A 179 -5.73 -8.72 6.54
N ARG A 180 -5.41 -8.85 5.25
CA ARG A 180 -4.07 -8.58 4.68
C ARG A 180 -3.59 -7.13 4.79
N HIS A 181 -4.46 -6.21 5.18
CA HIS A 181 -4.06 -4.83 5.44
C HIS A 181 -3.44 -4.64 6.84
N GLN A 182 -3.74 -5.55 7.79
CA GLN A 182 -2.96 -5.70 9.01
C GLN A 182 -1.69 -6.45 8.65
N ARG A 183 -0.53 -5.79 8.80
CA ARG A 183 0.73 -6.34 8.32
C ARG A 183 1.91 -5.72 9.03
N VAL A 184 3.05 -6.39 8.95
CA VAL A 184 4.33 -5.91 9.47
C VAL A 184 5.16 -5.36 8.31
N VAL A 185 5.68 -4.13 8.48
CA VAL A 185 6.55 -3.46 7.53
C VAL A 185 7.93 -3.28 8.18
N PRO A 186 9.02 -3.83 7.59
CA PRO A 186 10.35 -3.58 8.12
C PRO A 186 10.76 -2.12 7.87
N LEU A 187 11.19 -1.43 8.93
CA LEU A 187 11.81 -0.13 8.80
C LEU A 187 13.27 -0.35 8.39
N ARG A 188 13.66 0.17 7.23
CA ARG A 188 15.03 0.14 6.71
C ARG A 188 15.81 1.38 7.19
N PRO A 189 17.15 1.43 7.11
CA PRO A 189 17.97 2.45 7.79
C PRO A 189 17.42 3.88 7.74
N ALA A 190 17.12 4.43 6.56
CA ALA A 190 16.57 5.79 6.43
C ALA A 190 15.22 5.99 7.15
N ALA A 191 14.32 4.99 7.10
CA ALA A 191 13.06 5.04 7.82
C ALA A 191 13.24 4.89 9.34
N ARG A 192 14.26 4.14 9.78
CA ARG A 192 14.60 3.99 11.20
C ARG A 192 15.09 5.30 11.77
N GLU A 193 16.03 5.96 11.09
CA GLU A 193 16.58 7.24 11.52
C GLU A 193 15.48 8.29 11.70
N LEU A 194 14.60 8.39 10.70
CA LEU A 194 13.47 9.32 10.75
C LEU A 194 12.45 8.99 11.85
N ALA A 195 12.21 7.71 12.11
CA ALA A 195 11.31 7.27 13.17
C ALA A 195 11.93 7.40 14.56
N ALA A 196 13.24 7.16 14.71
CA ALA A 196 13.95 7.18 15.99
C ALA A 196 13.85 8.54 16.68
N ALA A 197 14.15 9.62 15.94
CA ALA A 197 14.06 10.98 16.47
C ALA A 197 12.64 11.32 16.98
N ARG A 198 11.62 10.85 16.28
CA ARG A 198 10.20 11.04 16.66
C ARG A 198 9.81 10.16 17.84
N LEU A 199 10.24 8.91 17.86
CA LEU A 199 9.96 7.99 18.95
C LEU A 199 10.54 8.49 20.27
N GLU A 200 11.75 9.06 20.23
CA GLU A 200 12.37 9.65 21.42
C GLU A 200 11.56 10.83 21.95
N SER A 201 11.05 11.71 21.07
CA SER A 201 10.26 12.88 21.51
C SER A 201 8.90 12.51 22.13
N VAL A 202 8.37 11.32 21.84
CA VAL A 202 7.10 10.83 22.39
C VAL A 202 7.24 9.56 23.23
N ARG A 203 8.44 9.26 23.75
CA ARG A 203 8.78 7.99 24.43
C ARG A 203 7.83 7.58 25.58
N HIS A 204 7.14 8.54 26.19
CA HIS A 204 6.20 8.32 27.30
C HIS A 204 4.72 8.35 26.87
N LEU A 205 4.45 8.51 25.57
CA LEU A 205 3.11 8.67 25.01
C LEU A 205 2.87 7.58 23.94
N PRO A 206 2.53 6.34 24.34
CA PRO A 206 2.42 5.21 23.40
C PRO A 206 1.39 5.45 22.27
N HIS A 207 0.35 6.24 22.56
CA HIS A 207 -0.71 6.58 21.60
C HIS A 207 -0.45 7.87 20.82
N ALA A 208 0.69 8.54 21.05
CA ALA A 208 1.07 9.72 20.27
C ALA A 208 1.37 9.34 18.83
N ARG A 209 0.95 10.19 17.89
CA ARG A 209 1.24 10.01 16.46
C ARG A 209 2.67 10.39 16.18
N LEU A 210 3.35 9.57 15.37
CA LEU A 210 4.70 9.90 14.90
C LEU A 210 4.70 10.95 13.79
N PHE A 211 3.61 11.02 13.01
CA PHE A 211 3.46 11.97 11.92
C PHE A 211 2.13 12.70 12.03
N THR A 212 2.16 14.02 11.91
CA THR A 212 1.00 14.90 12.09
C THR A 212 1.01 16.05 11.09
N GLY A 213 -0.16 16.67 10.89
CA GLY A 213 -0.25 17.99 10.28
C GLY A 213 0.36 19.09 11.18
N PRO A 214 0.33 20.35 10.73
CA PRO A 214 0.96 21.49 11.41
C PRO A 214 0.54 21.63 12.88
N ASP A 215 -0.75 21.45 13.17
CA ASP A 215 -1.32 21.62 14.52
C ASP A 215 -1.26 20.33 15.38
N GLY A 216 -0.38 19.39 15.03
CA GLY A 216 -0.35 18.07 15.70
C GLY A 216 -1.55 17.17 15.36
N SER A 217 -2.35 17.58 14.37
CA SER A 217 -3.60 16.92 14.01
C SER A 217 -3.42 15.77 13.02
N ARG A 218 -4.50 15.00 12.84
CA ARG A 218 -4.62 14.01 11.76
C ARG A 218 -4.60 14.72 10.42
N PHE A 219 -4.03 14.08 9.42
CA PHE A 219 -4.13 14.53 8.03
C PHE A 219 -4.70 13.43 7.13
N THR A 220 -5.24 13.84 5.99
CA THR A 220 -5.63 12.92 4.92
C THR A 220 -4.70 13.08 3.73
N ALA A 221 -4.70 12.10 2.83
CA ALA A 221 -4.00 12.23 1.56
C ALA A 221 -4.52 13.42 0.73
N ALA A 222 -5.82 13.75 0.82
CA ALA A 222 -6.40 14.89 0.13
C ALA A 222 -5.82 16.20 0.69
N VAL A 223 -5.85 16.38 2.02
CA VAL A 223 -5.26 17.55 2.69
C VAL A 223 -3.79 17.71 2.32
N LEU A 224 -2.99 16.63 2.43
CA LEU A 224 -1.58 16.69 2.03
C LEU A 224 -1.43 17.15 0.58
N ARG A 225 -2.21 16.59 -0.36
CA ARG A 225 -2.10 16.90 -1.78
C ARG A 225 -2.52 18.33 -2.11
N ASP A 226 -3.63 18.79 -1.54
CA ASP A 226 -4.15 20.13 -1.75
C ASP A 226 -3.20 21.17 -1.14
N THR A 227 -2.76 20.95 0.11
CA THR A 227 -1.85 21.87 0.82
C THR A 227 -0.50 21.99 0.11
N THR A 228 0.08 20.89 -0.37
CA THR A 228 1.41 20.86 -1.00
C THR A 228 1.39 21.14 -2.50
N ARG A 229 0.21 21.36 -3.10
CA ARG A 229 0.01 21.41 -4.56
C ARG A 229 0.67 20.22 -5.28
N TRP A 230 0.42 19.03 -4.74
CA TRP A 230 1.09 17.80 -5.16
C TRP A 230 1.07 17.61 -6.67
N ASP A 231 -0.10 17.76 -7.30
CA ASP A 231 -0.26 17.49 -8.73
C ASP A 231 0.55 18.47 -9.60
N ASP A 232 0.71 19.72 -9.18
CA ASP A 232 1.57 20.71 -9.86
C ASP A 232 3.05 20.34 -9.70
N VAL A 233 3.47 20.02 -8.48
CA VAL A 233 4.88 19.67 -8.18
C VAL A 233 5.31 18.43 -8.93
N VAL A 234 4.49 17.37 -8.92
CA VAL A 234 4.83 16.14 -9.64
C VAL A 234 4.79 16.34 -11.15
N ALA A 235 3.94 17.23 -11.69
CA ALA A 235 3.97 17.59 -13.11
C ALA A 235 5.26 18.33 -13.48
N GLU A 236 5.64 19.35 -12.71
CA GLU A 236 6.88 20.11 -12.91
C GLU A 236 8.14 19.23 -12.83
N LEU A 237 8.12 18.21 -11.97
CA LEU A 237 9.23 17.24 -11.83
C LEU A 237 9.15 16.07 -12.81
N GLY A 238 8.12 15.98 -13.67
CA GLY A 238 7.98 14.91 -14.67
C GLY A 238 7.51 13.56 -14.10
N HIS A 239 6.85 13.56 -12.95
CA HIS A 239 6.34 12.38 -12.24
C HIS A 239 4.81 12.34 -12.14
N GLU A 240 4.10 12.78 -13.19
CA GLU A 240 2.64 12.85 -13.27
C GLU A 240 1.90 11.53 -13.00
N TYR A 241 2.61 10.40 -13.00
CA TYR A 241 2.10 9.07 -12.67
C TYR A 241 1.83 8.86 -11.17
N LEU A 242 2.33 9.74 -10.30
CA LEU A 242 2.16 9.71 -8.84
C LEU A 242 0.76 10.23 -8.43
N ARG A 243 -0.32 9.47 -8.68
CA ARG A 243 -1.71 9.94 -8.43
C ARG A 243 -2.65 9.11 -7.52
N ARG A 244 -2.34 7.87 -7.14
CA ARG A 244 -3.31 6.99 -6.45
C ARG A 244 -2.93 6.62 -5.03
N GLN A 245 -1.65 6.33 -4.78
CA GLN A 245 -1.10 5.75 -3.53
C GLN A 245 0.41 6.04 -3.49
N ASP A 246 0.75 7.33 -3.64
CA ASP A 246 1.72 7.81 -4.63
C ASP A 246 3.12 7.22 -4.52
N LEU A 247 3.59 6.92 -3.31
CA LEU A 247 4.94 6.40 -3.10
C LEU A 247 4.97 4.94 -2.64
N ARG A 248 3.81 4.27 -2.57
CA ARG A 248 3.73 2.84 -2.27
C ARG A 248 4.49 2.00 -3.30
N HIS A 249 4.34 2.35 -4.57
CA HIS A 249 5.03 1.64 -5.65
C HIS A 249 6.54 1.83 -5.57
N THR A 250 6.99 3.06 -5.28
CA THR A 250 8.39 3.38 -4.95
C THR A 250 8.91 2.51 -3.82
N GLY A 251 8.24 2.49 -2.67
CA GLY A 251 8.73 1.75 -1.51
C GLY A 251 8.80 0.25 -1.70
N LEU A 252 7.77 -0.35 -2.30
CA LEU A 252 7.76 -1.79 -2.57
C LEU A 252 8.81 -2.18 -3.62
N THR A 253 9.03 -1.33 -4.63
CA THR A 253 10.10 -1.50 -5.61
C THR A 253 11.47 -1.44 -4.94
N TRP A 254 11.72 -0.42 -4.13
CA TRP A 254 13.00 -0.28 -3.43
C TRP A 254 13.22 -1.39 -2.41
N MET A 255 12.17 -1.92 -1.77
CA MET A 255 12.28 -3.11 -0.91
C MET A 255 12.73 -4.33 -1.70
N ALA A 256 12.14 -4.56 -2.88
CA ALA A 256 12.55 -5.63 -3.78
C ALA A 256 14.00 -5.47 -4.26
N ASP A 257 14.42 -4.24 -4.58
CA ASP A 257 15.79 -3.92 -5.00
C ASP A 257 16.81 -4.18 -3.90
N ALA A 258 16.48 -3.76 -2.68
CA ALA A 258 17.26 -4.05 -1.48
C ALA A 258 17.29 -5.55 -1.11
N GLY A 259 16.63 -6.42 -1.89
CA GLY A 259 16.69 -7.87 -1.70
C GLY A 259 15.76 -8.40 -0.62
N LEU A 260 14.70 -7.67 -0.27
CA LEU A 260 13.71 -8.16 0.68
C LEU A 260 13.08 -9.47 0.13
N PRO A 261 13.17 -10.60 0.87
CA PRO A 261 12.61 -11.87 0.42
C PRO A 261 11.14 -11.75 0.03
N LEU A 262 10.74 -12.45 -1.04
CA LEU A 262 9.38 -12.36 -1.58
C LEU A 262 8.27 -12.59 -0.53
N PRO A 263 8.38 -13.54 0.43
CA PRO A 263 7.39 -13.68 1.50
C PRO A 263 7.26 -12.42 2.37
N LEU A 264 8.38 -11.79 2.73
CA LEU A 264 8.37 -10.54 3.50
C LEU A 264 7.84 -9.37 2.68
N LEU A 265 8.15 -9.32 1.37
CA LEU A 265 7.57 -8.34 0.45
C LEU A 265 6.04 -8.53 0.31
N CYS A 266 5.55 -9.77 0.26
CA CYS A 266 4.10 -10.06 0.28
C CYS A 266 3.47 -9.55 1.58
N GLY A 267 4.10 -9.83 2.73
CA GLY A 267 3.71 -9.34 4.04
C GLY A 267 3.62 -7.82 4.08
N ALA A 268 4.73 -7.12 3.79
CA ALA A 268 4.82 -5.66 3.81
C ALA A 268 3.88 -4.98 2.79
N SER A 269 3.66 -5.59 1.62
CA SER A 269 2.74 -5.07 0.61
C SER A 269 1.28 -5.37 0.89
N GLY A 270 0.96 -6.36 1.73
CA GLY A 270 -0.41 -6.84 1.94
C GLY A 270 -1.03 -7.42 0.66
N ARG A 271 -0.20 -7.93 -0.27
CA ARG A 271 -0.61 -8.43 -1.59
C ARG A 271 -0.37 -9.94 -1.73
N PRO A 272 -1.14 -10.63 -2.58
CA PRO A 272 -0.82 -11.99 -3.01
C PRO A 272 0.55 -12.07 -3.71
N LEU A 273 1.11 -13.28 -3.76
CA LEU A 273 2.42 -13.56 -4.34
C LEU A 273 2.54 -13.11 -5.80
N GLU A 274 1.53 -13.39 -6.64
CA GLU A 274 1.54 -13.01 -8.06
C GLU A 274 1.64 -11.49 -8.27
N ASP A 275 0.92 -10.72 -7.44
CA ASP A 275 0.96 -9.26 -7.48
C ASP A 275 2.29 -8.71 -6.95
N ALA A 276 2.83 -9.30 -5.89
CA ALA A 276 4.10 -8.86 -5.28
C ALA A 276 5.30 -9.14 -6.19
N ARG A 277 5.27 -10.23 -6.98
CA ARG A 277 6.33 -10.55 -7.96
C ARG A 277 6.56 -9.45 -8.98
N ARG A 278 5.55 -8.63 -9.28
CA ARG A 278 5.64 -7.52 -10.24
C ARG A 278 6.54 -6.36 -9.79
N TYR A 279 7.00 -6.36 -8.52
CA TYR A 279 7.99 -5.41 -8.01
C TYR A 279 9.43 -5.92 -8.13
N LEU A 280 9.62 -7.23 -8.32
CA LEU A 280 10.95 -7.83 -8.44
C LEU A 280 11.65 -7.31 -9.71
N PRO A 281 12.98 -7.15 -9.67
CA PRO A 281 13.77 -6.90 -10.87
C PRO A 281 13.55 -8.01 -11.91
N PRO A 282 13.55 -7.69 -13.22
CA PRO A 282 13.35 -8.68 -14.29
C PRO A 282 14.34 -9.85 -14.23
N ASP A 283 15.56 -9.61 -13.70
CA ASP A 283 16.67 -10.59 -13.69
C ASP A 283 16.81 -11.35 -12.37
N ARG A 284 15.92 -11.16 -11.39
CA ARG A 284 15.98 -11.86 -10.09
C ARG A 284 14.98 -13.03 -10.05
N HIS A 285 15.50 -14.25 -10.09
CA HIS A 285 14.79 -15.39 -9.51
C HIS A 285 14.64 -15.18 -8.00
N PRO A 286 13.48 -15.50 -7.39
CA PRO A 286 13.30 -15.37 -5.95
C PRO A 286 14.39 -16.18 -5.24
N LEU A 287 15.17 -15.52 -4.39
CA LEU A 287 16.13 -16.21 -3.53
C LEU A 287 15.34 -17.24 -2.71
N PRO A 288 15.75 -18.52 -2.69
CA PRO A 288 15.10 -19.50 -1.83
C PRO A 288 15.16 -18.99 -0.39
N ALA A 289 14.07 -19.19 0.35
CA ALA A 289 14.06 -18.93 1.78
C ALA A 289 15.27 -19.66 2.37
N GLN A 290 16.20 -18.91 2.98
CA GLN A 290 17.30 -19.55 3.69
C GLN A 290 16.67 -20.41 4.77
N SER A 291 16.84 -21.73 4.66
CA SER A 291 16.54 -22.66 5.75
C SER A 291 17.28 -22.13 6.98
N HIS A 292 16.57 -21.94 8.08
CA HIS A 292 17.19 -21.67 9.37
C HIS A 292 18.35 -22.64 9.55
N GLY A 293 19.55 -22.09 9.62
CA GLY A 293 20.77 -22.85 9.75
C GLY A 293 20.64 -23.81 10.92
N GLU A 294 20.92 -25.07 10.62
CA GLU A 294 21.26 -26.10 11.57
C GLU A 294 22.22 -25.52 12.63
N PRO A 295 21.98 -25.73 13.93
CA PRO A 295 22.84 -25.16 14.96
C PRO A 295 24.27 -25.69 14.77
N PRO A 296 25.30 -24.86 14.99
CA PRO A 296 26.69 -25.29 14.79
C PRO A 296 26.97 -26.50 15.68
N ALA A 297 27.46 -27.58 15.06
CA ALA A 297 27.94 -28.75 15.77
C ALA A 297 28.99 -28.34 16.79
N SER A 298 28.79 -28.74 18.06
CA SER A 298 29.77 -28.55 19.12
C SER A 298 31.12 -29.14 18.71
N PRO A 299 32.25 -28.46 18.96
CA PRO A 299 33.57 -29.03 18.69
C PRO A 299 33.81 -30.21 19.64
N ALA A 300 33.99 -31.40 19.07
CA ALA A 300 34.46 -32.58 19.78
C ALA A 300 35.86 -32.30 20.40
N PRO A 301 36.18 -32.89 21.56
CA PRO A 301 37.38 -32.54 22.31
C PRO A 301 38.67 -32.98 21.58
N ALA A 302 39.69 -32.15 21.73
CA ALA A 302 41.00 -32.29 21.11
C ALA A 302 41.65 -33.66 21.40
N ARG A 303 42.06 -34.33 20.33
CA ARG A 303 42.96 -35.49 20.40
C ARG A 303 44.36 -35.01 20.79
N THR A 304 44.83 -35.44 21.96
CA THR A 304 46.24 -35.33 22.36
C THR A 304 47.08 -36.35 21.59
N PRO A 305 48.23 -35.97 20.97
CA PRO A 305 49.13 -36.95 20.40
C PRO A 305 49.98 -37.56 21.52
N GLY A 306 49.89 -38.88 21.65
CA GLY A 306 50.73 -39.66 22.56
C GLY A 306 52.16 -39.80 22.06
N GLY A 307 53.09 -39.88 23.01
CA GLY A 307 54.45 -40.36 22.79
C GLY A 307 55.18 -40.57 24.12
N GLY A 308 55.50 -41.83 24.45
CA GLY A 308 56.59 -42.12 25.40
C GLY A 308 56.38 -43.21 26.46
N ARG A 309 56.46 -44.48 26.02
CA ARG A 309 57.15 -45.63 26.66
C ARG A 309 56.90 -46.03 28.13
N THR A 310 56.30 -47.23 28.23
CA THR A 310 56.78 -48.44 28.95
C THR A 310 56.98 -48.42 30.48
N LEU A 311 56.19 -49.22 31.21
CA LEU A 311 56.65 -50.44 31.89
C LEU A 311 55.50 -51.15 32.62
N PHE A 312 55.42 -52.47 32.38
CA PHE A 312 54.63 -53.45 33.11
C PHE A 312 55.03 -53.49 34.60
N LEU A 313 54.06 -53.65 35.52
CA LEU A 313 54.13 -54.60 36.64
C LEU A 313 52.81 -54.65 37.45
N GLN A 314 52.18 -55.82 37.36
CA GLN A 314 51.49 -56.61 38.39
C GLN A 314 50.56 -55.95 39.45
N ARG A 315 49.31 -56.46 39.47
CA ARG A 315 48.42 -56.53 40.65
C ARG A 315 49.08 -57.35 41.78
N PRO A 316 48.72 -57.11 43.05
CA PRO A 316 47.67 -57.95 43.63
C PRO A 316 46.65 -57.21 44.52
N GLN A 317 45.62 -57.99 44.86
CA GLN A 317 44.38 -57.68 45.56
C GLN A 317 44.55 -57.19 47.00
N ARG A 318 43.63 -56.33 47.45
CA ARG A 318 42.61 -56.63 48.48
C ARG A 318 41.51 -55.58 48.45
#